data_AF-A0A1Y3BY73-F1
#
_entry.id   AF-A0A1Y3BY73-F1
#
_cell.length_a   1.000
_cell.length_b   1.000
_cell.length_c   1.000
_cell.angle_alpha   90.00
_cell.angle_beta   90.00
_cell.angle_gamma   90.00
#
_symmetry.space_group_name_H-M   'P 1'
#
loop_
_entity.id
_entity.type
_entity.pdbx_description
1 polymer ?
#
loop_
_entity_poly.entity_id
_entity_poly.type
_entity_poly.pdbx_seq_one_letter_code
_entity_poly.pdbx_strand_id
1 'polypeptide(L)'
;MSNKYRQQQKEDYLEKTFTEYIGCHPTYTIPLIRAHNFIMRDIGPINSAVRYYVAIMAASRHRCSYLVHFLRREFLAIGGDADWLKGLEYAPIKLQSLNTINKILAHQPWLLKTTHIQLLFGQSLTKNINSWTLPELTHAIIIMAHFHSLCSLAFGCRFGYEPPECNGEEDGEYEEIEIEELRFDGDGSSTIKKIVKRSPASRLIVERCRQLEQEDANLAKIMNSFTMATAASGAGKRKHKYHNNNNNKSSSTTS
;
A
#
# COMPACT_ATOMS: atom_id res chain seq x y z
N MET A 1 21.13 -37.17 -15.55
CA MET A 1 20.84 -35.99 -14.69
C MET A 1 20.90 -34.66 -15.47
N SER A 2 20.40 -34.55 -16.71
CA SER A 2 20.64 -33.35 -17.55
C SER A 2 19.40 -32.72 -18.21
N ASN A 3 18.19 -33.23 -17.94
CA ASN A 3 16.95 -32.68 -18.53
C ASN A 3 15.95 -32.10 -17.52
N LYS A 4 16.21 -32.16 -16.21
CA LYS A 4 15.36 -31.51 -15.18
C LYS A 4 15.81 -30.11 -14.76
N TYR A 5 17.04 -29.70 -15.09
CA TYR A 5 17.56 -28.35 -14.82
C TYR A 5 17.33 -27.38 -16.00
N ARG A 6 16.76 -27.88 -17.11
CA ARG A 6 16.58 -27.14 -18.38
C ARG A 6 15.14 -26.69 -18.67
N GLN A 7 14.21 -26.86 -17.72
CA GLN A 7 13.11 -25.90 -17.54
C GLN A 7 13.69 -24.77 -16.68
N GLN A 8 14.66 -24.03 -17.20
CA GLN A 8 14.41 -22.68 -17.71
C GLN A 8 13.54 -21.91 -16.70
N GLN A 9 14.23 -21.26 -15.75
CA GLN A 9 13.70 -20.12 -15.02
C GLN A 9 13.03 -19.20 -16.03
N LYS A 10 11.70 -19.30 -16.16
CA LYS A 10 10.93 -18.22 -16.75
C LYS A 10 11.13 -17.09 -15.75
N GLU A 11 11.91 -16.08 -16.12
CA GLU A 11 11.95 -14.82 -15.38
C GLU A 11 10.49 -14.46 -15.08
N ASP A 12 10.16 -14.41 -13.79
CA ASP A 12 8.81 -14.05 -13.42
C ASP A 12 8.58 -12.63 -13.90
N TYR A 13 7.51 -12.48 -14.66
CA TYR A 13 7.07 -11.22 -15.20
C TYR A 13 7.01 -10.13 -14.12
N LEU A 14 6.66 -10.48 -12.88
CA LEU A 14 6.61 -9.53 -11.78
C LEU A 14 7.99 -9.20 -11.18
N GLU A 15 8.92 -10.15 -11.09
CA GLU A 15 10.31 -9.87 -10.69
C GLU A 15 11.02 -9.00 -11.73
N LYS A 16 10.76 -9.27 -13.01
CA LYS A 16 11.19 -8.43 -14.12
C LYS A 16 10.60 -7.02 -14.00
N THR A 17 9.29 -6.92 -13.74
CA THR A 17 8.62 -5.62 -13.48
C THR A 17 9.29 -4.87 -12.31
N PHE A 18 9.60 -5.55 -11.21
CA PHE A 18 10.31 -4.92 -10.09
C PHE A 18 11.69 -4.42 -10.53
N THR A 19 12.43 -5.23 -11.27
CA THR A 19 13.76 -4.82 -11.75
C THR A 19 13.69 -3.62 -12.70
N GLU A 20 12.71 -3.60 -13.60
CA GLU A 20 12.52 -2.53 -14.59
C GLU A 20 12.12 -1.20 -13.96
N TYR A 21 11.16 -1.20 -13.04
CA TYR A 21 10.56 0.05 -12.54
C TYR A 21 11.22 0.58 -11.26
N ILE A 22 11.80 -0.30 -10.44
CA ILE A 22 12.41 0.09 -9.15
C ILE A 22 13.87 -0.37 -9.03
N GLY A 23 14.48 -0.85 -10.11
CA GLY A 23 15.88 -1.30 -10.12
C GLY A 23 16.90 -0.22 -9.75
N CYS A 24 16.54 1.06 -9.91
CA CYS A 24 17.36 2.20 -9.47
C CYS A 24 17.55 2.29 -7.94
N HIS A 25 16.78 1.53 -7.16
CA HIS A 25 16.87 1.46 -5.71
C HIS A 25 17.15 0.02 -5.21
N PRO A 26 18.36 -0.52 -5.44
CA PRO A 26 18.68 -1.92 -5.17
C PRO A 26 18.54 -2.31 -3.68
N THR A 27 18.79 -1.37 -2.76
CA THR A 27 18.62 -1.56 -1.32
C THR A 27 17.17 -1.81 -0.91
N TYR A 28 16.19 -1.40 -1.73
CA TYR A 28 14.77 -1.67 -1.54
C TYR A 28 14.31 -2.87 -2.37
N THR A 29 14.71 -2.93 -3.64
CA THR A 29 14.23 -3.91 -4.62
C THR A 29 14.67 -5.33 -4.32
N ILE A 30 15.91 -5.53 -3.83
CA ILE A 30 16.41 -6.87 -3.49
C ILE A 30 15.60 -7.48 -2.32
N PRO A 31 15.39 -6.78 -1.18
CA PRO A 31 14.49 -7.26 -0.14
C PRO A 31 13.05 -7.50 -0.60
N LEU A 32 12.51 -6.63 -1.46
CA LEU A 32 11.14 -6.79 -1.99
C LEU A 32 11.00 -8.11 -2.77
N ILE A 33 11.93 -8.39 -3.69
CA ILE A 33 11.93 -9.63 -4.48
C ILE A 33 12.04 -10.85 -3.55
N ARG A 34 12.94 -10.81 -2.57
CA ARG A 34 13.09 -11.89 -1.58
C ARG A 34 11.81 -12.13 -0.78
N ALA A 35 11.18 -11.05 -0.29
CA ALA A 35 9.93 -11.14 0.45
C ALA A 35 8.80 -11.69 -0.44
N HIS A 36 8.69 -11.22 -1.68
CA HIS A 36 7.71 -11.72 -2.65
C HIS A 36 7.85 -13.23 -2.86
N ASN A 37 9.08 -13.71 -3.09
CA ASN A 37 9.37 -15.12 -3.28
C ASN A 37 9.04 -15.97 -2.05
N PHE A 38 9.45 -15.49 -0.87
CA PHE A 38 9.15 -16.17 0.39
C PHE A 38 7.63 -16.30 0.62
N ILE A 39 6.88 -15.25 0.34
CA ILE A 39 5.43 -15.22 0.56
C ILE A 39 4.69 -16.06 -0.48
N MET A 40 5.07 -16.01 -1.76
CA MET A 40 4.29 -16.59 -2.84
C MET A 40 4.78 -17.97 -3.29
N ARG A 41 6.10 -18.21 -3.29
CA ARG A 41 6.71 -19.39 -3.92
C ARG A 41 7.21 -20.43 -2.93
N ASP A 42 7.78 -20.00 -1.81
CA ASP A 42 8.39 -20.93 -0.85
C ASP A 42 7.35 -21.81 -0.14
N ILE A 43 7.80 -22.90 0.48
CA ILE A 43 6.91 -23.80 1.22
C ILE A 43 6.26 -23.02 2.37
N GLY A 44 4.95 -23.16 2.53
CA GLY A 44 4.18 -22.39 3.50
C GLY A 44 2.84 -23.04 3.85
N PRO A 45 2.13 -22.52 4.86
CA PRO A 45 0.95 -23.15 5.44
C PRO A 45 -0.24 -23.23 4.48
N ILE A 46 -0.30 -22.34 3.48
CA ILE A 46 -1.32 -22.35 2.43
C ILE A 46 -0.71 -22.85 1.12
N ASN A 47 -1.46 -23.67 0.36
CA ASN A 47 -1.08 -24.07 -1.00
C ASN A 47 -1.05 -22.89 -2.00
N SER A 48 -0.30 -23.05 -3.10
CA SER A 48 -0.06 -21.98 -4.07
C SER A 48 -1.32 -21.42 -4.72
N ALA A 49 -2.31 -22.26 -5.07
CA ALA A 49 -3.55 -21.81 -5.70
C ALA A 49 -4.32 -20.83 -4.80
N VAL A 50 -4.42 -21.16 -3.51
CA VAL A 50 -5.06 -20.28 -2.54
C VAL A 50 -4.26 -18.98 -2.35
N ARG A 51 -2.92 -19.02 -2.35
CA ARG A 51 -2.11 -17.79 -2.26
C ARG A 51 -2.41 -16.82 -3.39
N TYR A 52 -2.41 -17.31 -4.64
CA TYR A 52 -2.74 -16.47 -5.79
C TYR A 52 -4.19 -15.97 -5.74
N TYR A 53 -5.14 -16.79 -5.30
CA TYR A 53 -6.52 -16.34 -5.14
C TYR A 53 -6.66 -15.24 -4.08
N VAL A 54 -6.00 -15.38 -2.92
CA VAL A 54 -5.94 -14.34 -1.88
C VAL A 54 -5.30 -13.06 -2.41
N ALA A 55 -4.24 -13.17 -3.21
CA ALA A 55 -3.62 -12.02 -3.89
C ALA A 55 -4.59 -11.34 -4.87
N ILE A 56 -5.36 -12.11 -5.66
CA ILE A 56 -6.41 -11.58 -6.55
C ILE A 56 -7.46 -10.82 -5.74
N MET A 57 -7.94 -11.40 -4.64
CA MET A 57 -8.88 -10.74 -3.74
C MET A 57 -8.33 -9.41 -3.21
N ALA A 58 -7.05 -9.38 -2.83
CA ALA A 58 -6.39 -8.19 -2.32
C ALA A 58 -6.27 -7.10 -3.40
N ALA A 59 -5.70 -7.42 -4.57
CA ALA A 59 -5.51 -6.48 -5.66
C ALA A 59 -6.85 -5.92 -6.20
N SER A 60 -7.90 -6.74 -6.19
CA SER A 60 -9.24 -6.34 -6.60
C SER A 60 -9.83 -5.23 -5.72
N ARG A 61 -9.41 -5.10 -4.45
CA ARG A 61 -9.89 -4.02 -3.55
C ARG A 61 -9.52 -2.63 -4.04
N HIS A 62 -8.42 -2.51 -4.77
CA HIS A 62 -7.93 -1.26 -5.36
C HIS A 62 -8.18 -1.17 -6.87
N ARG A 63 -8.88 -2.16 -7.45
CA ARG A 63 -9.15 -2.25 -8.90
C ARG A 63 -7.87 -2.19 -9.74
N CYS A 64 -6.77 -2.75 -9.23
CA CYS A 64 -5.50 -2.80 -9.96
C CYS A 64 -5.57 -3.88 -11.04
N SER A 65 -6.05 -3.50 -12.23
CA SER A 65 -6.24 -4.43 -13.37
C SER A 65 -4.96 -5.13 -13.78
N TYR A 66 -3.82 -4.42 -13.74
CA TYR A 66 -2.49 -4.97 -14.03
C TYR A 66 -2.18 -6.19 -13.15
N LEU A 67 -2.20 -6.00 -11.83
CA LEU A 67 -1.91 -7.08 -10.88
C LEU A 67 -2.98 -8.16 -10.92
N VAL A 68 -4.27 -7.81 -11.04
CA VAL A 68 -5.35 -8.80 -11.14
C VAL A 68 -5.17 -9.68 -12.38
N HIS A 69 -4.83 -9.12 -13.54
CA HIS A 69 -4.60 -9.88 -14.75
C HIS A 69 -3.40 -10.83 -14.62
N PHE A 70 -2.27 -10.31 -14.13
CA PHE A 70 -1.09 -11.12 -13.84
C PHE A 70 -1.42 -12.30 -12.90
N LEU A 71 -2.03 -12.01 -11.75
CA LEU A 71 -2.33 -13.02 -10.74
C LEU A 71 -3.34 -14.07 -11.23
N ARG A 72 -4.33 -13.67 -12.04
CA ARG A 72 -5.27 -14.61 -12.67
C ARG A 72 -4.54 -15.58 -13.60
N ARG A 73 -3.60 -15.09 -14.41
CA ARG A 73 -2.80 -15.92 -15.31
C ARG A 73 -1.96 -16.92 -14.51
N GLU A 74 -1.27 -16.46 -13.47
CA GLU A 74 -0.44 -17.33 -12.64
C GLU A 74 -1.28 -18.36 -11.87
N PHE A 75 -2.44 -17.96 -11.33
CA PHE A 75 -3.39 -18.86 -10.69
C PHE A 75 -3.82 -20.02 -11.61
N LEU A 76 -4.16 -19.72 -12.86
CA LEU A 76 -4.52 -20.75 -13.85
C LEU A 76 -3.31 -21.59 -14.26
N ALA A 77 -2.13 -20.98 -14.41
CA ALA A 77 -0.91 -21.67 -14.81
C ALA A 77 -0.48 -22.76 -13.81
N ILE A 78 -0.77 -22.58 -12.53
CA ILE A 78 -0.51 -23.59 -11.48
C ILE A 78 -1.66 -24.59 -11.27
N GLY A 79 -2.68 -24.58 -12.14
CA GLY A 79 -3.83 -25.49 -12.07
C GLY A 79 -4.92 -25.07 -11.08
N GLY A 80 -5.02 -23.77 -10.76
CA GLY A 80 -6.13 -23.23 -9.98
C GLY A 80 -7.48 -23.40 -10.69
N ASP A 81 -8.53 -23.63 -9.90
CA ASP A 81 -9.89 -23.82 -10.40
C ASP A 81 -10.46 -22.54 -11.03
N ALA A 82 -10.69 -22.58 -12.34
CA ALA A 82 -11.20 -21.45 -13.11
C ALA A 82 -12.58 -20.95 -12.63
N ASP A 83 -13.38 -21.79 -11.97
CA ASP A 83 -14.68 -21.38 -11.45
C ASP A 83 -14.55 -20.31 -10.36
N TRP A 84 -13.47 -20.34 -9.57
CA TRP A 84 -13.25 -19.33 -8.52
C TRP A 84 -13.08 -17.92 -9.10
N LEU A 85 -12.67 -17.83 -10.37
CA LEU A 85 -12.44 -16.57 -11.07
C LEU A 85 -13.72 -15.93 -11.63
N LYS A 86 -14.87 -16.61 -11.53
CA LYS A 86 -16.20 -16.09 -11.93
C LYS A 86 -16.78 -15.09 -10.93
N GLY A 87 -16.40 -15.20 -9.66
CA GLY A 87 -16.89 -14.36 -8.58
C GLY A 87 -16.47 -14.92 -7.22
N LEU A 88 -16.60 -14.12 -6.17
CA LEU A 88 -16.22 -14.55 -4.81
C LEU A 88 -17.11 -15.71 -4.33
N GLU A 89 -18.37 -15.70 -4.71
CA GLU A 89 -19.40 -16.69 -4.41
C GLU A 89 -19.07 -18.09 -4.97
N TYR A 90 -18.22 -18.18 -6.00
CA TYR A 90 -17.78 -19.44 -6.60
C TYR A 90 -16.53 -20.03 -5.92
N ALA A 91 -15.85 -19.28 -5.05
CA ALA A 91 -14.70 -19.78 -4.30
C ALA A 91 -15.13 -20.56 -3.05
N PRO A 92 -14.25 -21.40 -2.46
CA PRO A 92 -14.55 -22.10 -1.21
C PRO A 92 -14.94 -21.14 -0.10
N ILE A 93 -15.89 -21.54 0.76
CA ILE A 93 -16.38 -20.74 1.89
C ILE A 93 -15.24 -20.25 2.79
N LYS A 94 -14.19 -21.07 2.96
CA LYS A 94 -12.96 -20.67 3.67
C LYS A 94 -12.34 -19.40 3.07
N LEU A 95 -12.26 -19.26 1.75
CA LEU A 95 -11.74 -18.05 1.09
C LEU A 95 -12.73 -16.88 1.16
N GLN A 96 -14.03 -17.15 0.98
CA GLN A 96 -15.08 -16.13 1.10
C GLN A 96 -15.05 -15.44 2.47
N SER A 97 -14.77 -16.19 3.54
CA SER A 97 -14.69 -15.66 4.90
C SER A 97 -13.64 -14.55 5.07
N LEU A 98 -12.59 -14.51 4.23
CA LEU A 98 -11.56 -13.47 4.29
C LEU A 98 -12.03 -12.10 3.80
N ASN A 99 -13.14 -12.02 3.07
CA ASN A 99 -13.58 -10.79 2.39
C ASN A 99 -13.74 -9.59 3.35
N THR A 100 -14.27 -9.83 4.55
CA THR A 100 -14.46 -8.78 5.55
C THR A 100 -13.13 -8.20 6.02
N ILE A 101 -12.15 -9.04 6.35
CA ILE A 101 -10.83 -8.57 6.77
C ILE A 101 -10.07 -7.94 5.60
N ASN A 102 -10.14 -8.52 4.40
CA ASN A 102 -9.56 -7.94 3.19
C ASN A 102 -10.05 -6.49 2.95
N LYS A 103 -11.37 -6.26 3.12
CA LYS A 103 -11.97 -4.92 3.04
C LYS A 103 -11.40 -3.96 4.09
N ILE A 104 -11.30 -4.41 5.35
CA ILE A 104 -10.81 -3.57 6.44
C ILE A 104 -9.34 -3.22 6.22
N LEU A 105 -8.49 -4.21 5.92
CA LEU A 105 -7.06 -4.02 5.71
C LEU A 105 -6.77 -3.05 4.56
N ALA A 106 -7.50 -3.16 3.44
CA ALA A 106 -7.27 -2.34 2.26
C ALA A 106 -7.64 -0.86 2.44
N HIS A 107 -8.60 -0.54 3.32
CA HIS A 107 -9.24 0.79 3.35
C HIS A 107 -9.14 1.50 4.70
N GLN A 108 -9.32 0.77 5.80
CA GLN A 108 -9.36 1.33 7.16
C GLN A 108 -8.80 0.31 8.17
N PRO A 109 -7.49 0.00 8.13
CA PRO A 109 -6.91 -1.09 8.93
C PRO A 109 -7.08 -0.90 10.45
N TRP A 110 -7.23 0.33 10.93
CA TRP A 110 -7.51 0.64 12.34
C TRP A 110 -8.88 0.16 12.84
N LEU A 111 -9.80 -0.26 11.95
CA LEU A 111 -11.08 -0.87 12.32
C LEU A 111 -10.97 -2.39 12.60
N LEU A 112 -9.79 -2.99 12.43
CA LEU A 112 -9.60 -4.40 12.73
C LEU A 112 -9.78 -4.66 14.23
N LYS A 113 -10.59 -5.66 14.57
CA LYS A 113 -10.95 -6.04 15.94
C LYS A 113 -10.67 -7.53 16.13
N THR A 114 -10.47 -7.93 17.39
CA THR A 114 -10.29 -9.34 17.76
C THR A 114 -11.46 -10.22 17.33
N THR A 115 -12.69 -9.68 17.32
CA THR A 115 -13.89 -10.37 16.85
C THR A 115 -13.79 -10.79 15.37
N HIS A 116 -13.24 -9.93 14.50
CA HIS A 116 -13.05 -10.27 13.09
C HIS A 116 -12.12 -11.47 12.92
N ILE A 117 -11.08 -11.57 13.76
CA ILE A 117 -10.11 -12.66 13.75
C ILE A 117 -10.71 -13.95 14.34
N GLN A 118 -11.46 -13.84 15.44
CA GLN A 118 -12.14 -14.98 16.09
C GLN A 118 -13.15 -15.66 15.18
N LEU A 119 -13.87 -14.89 14.35
CA LEU A 119 -14.81 -15.44 13.37
C LEU A 119 -14.13 -16.36 12.33
N LEU A 120 -12.84 -16.16 12.05
CA LEU A 120 -12.07 -16.99 11.10
C LEU A 120 -11.54 -18.29 11.73
N PHE A 121 -11.36 -18.33 13.05
CA PHE A 121 -10.88 -19.50 13.79
C PHE A 121 -11.94 -20.58 14.03
N GLY A 122 -13.21 -20.32 13.68
CA GLY A 122 -14.30 -21.27 13.85
C GLY A 122 -14.89 -21.22 15.26
N GLN A 123 -15.70 -20.20 15.55
CA GLN A 123 -16.59 -20.18 16.72
C GLN A 123 -17.97 -20.80 16.48
N SER A 124 -18.23 -21.35 15.28
CA SER A 124 -19.44 -22.14 15.06
C SER A 124 -19.20 -23.58 15.54
N LEU A 125 -20.05 -24.04 16.46
CA LEU A 125 -20.05 -25.34 17.17
C LEU A 125 -20.01 -26.61 16.29
N THR A 126 -19.78 -26.48 14.99
CA THR A 126 -19.46 -27.57 14.08
C THR A 126 -17.99 -27.45 13.70
N LYS A 127 -17.12 -28.32 14.21
CA LYS A 127 -15.76 -28.53 13.68
C LYS A 127 -15.88 -28.78 12.17
N ASN A 128 -15.73 -27.75 11.37
CA ASN A 128 -15.96 -27.79 9.94
C ASN A 128 -14.62 -27.58 9.24
N ILE A 129 -14.37 -28.37 8.21
CA ILE A 129 -13.17 -28.46 7.36
C ILE A 129 -12.76 -27.09 6.73
N ASN A 130 -13.55 -26.04 6.97
CA ASN A 130 -13.45 -24.71 6.38
C ASN A 130 -12.91 -23.63 7.33
N SER A 131 -12.40 -23.96 8.52
CA SER A 131 -11.77 -22.97 9.42
C SER A 131 -10.32 -22.64 9.05
N TRP A 132 -9.87 -21.44 9.41
CA TRP A 132 -8.47 -21.04 9.28
C TRP A 132 -7.67 -21.42 10.52
N THR A 133 -6.48 -21.96 10.32
CA THR A 133 -5.47 -22.08 11.39
C THR A 133 -4.69 -20.77 11.52
N LEU A 134 -4.00 -20.56 12.65
CA LEU A 134 -3.23 -19.33 12.88
C LEU A 134 -2.12 -19.11 11.84
N PRO A 135 -1.32 -20.14 11.46
CA PRO A 135 -0.31 -19.97 10.42
C PRO A 135 -0.90 -19.64 9.05
N GLU A 136 -1.98 -20.31 8.65
CA GLU A 136 -2.66 -20.02 7.39
C GLU A 136 -3.22 -18.59 7.39
N LEU A 137 -3.94 -18.19 8.44
CA LEU A 137 -4.51 -16.84 8.50
C LEU A 137 -3.44 -15.76 8.49
N THR A 138 -2.35 -15.96 9.22
CA THR A 138 -1.22 -15.03 9.25
C THR A 138 -0.62 -14.88 7.86
N HIS A 139 -0.41 -16.00 7.15
CA HIS A 139 0.11 -15.97 5.78
C HIS A 139 -0.85 -15.26 4.81
N ALA A 140 -2.16 -15.51 4.91
CA ALA A 140 -3.17 -14.83 4.10
C ALA A 140 -3.18 -13.31 4.34
N ILE A 141 -3.06 -12.87 5.60
CA ILE A 141 -2.98 -11.45 5.95
C ILE A 141 -1.72 -10.79 5.38
N ILE A 142 -0.58 -11.47 5.45
CA ILE A 142 0.68 -11.00 4.85
C ILE A 142 0.53 -10.85 3.34
N ILE A 143 -0.08 -11.82 2.66
CA ILE A 143 -0.35 -11.74 1.21
C ILE A 143 -1.26 -10.54 0.90
N MET A 144 -2.34 -10.35 1.67
CA MET A 144 -3.24 -9.22 1.47
C MET A 144 -2.51 -7.88 1.61
N ALA A 145 -1.77 -7.68 2.71
CA ALA A 145 -1.01 -6.46 2.95
C ALA A 145 0.05 -6.20 1.86
N HIS A 146 0.75 -7.25 1.43
CA HIS A 146 1.74 -7.19 0.35
C HIS A 146 1.11 -6.74 -0.97
N PHE A 147 -0.04 -7.31 -1.35
CA PHE A 147 -0.68 -6.92 -2.60
C PHE A 147 -1.45 -5.60 -2.53
N HIS A 148 -1.91 -5.17 -1.34
CA HIS A 148 -2.43 -3.81 -1.16
C HIS A 148 -1.33 -2.76 -1.38
N SER A 149 -0.13 -2.95 -0.80
CA SER A 149 0.99 -2.03 -1.00
C SER A 149 1.53 -2.08 -2.43
N LEU A 150 1.60 -3.27 -3.05
CA LEU A 150 1.98 -3.41 -4.45
C LEU A 150 1.00 -2.74 -5.41
N CYS A 151 -0.29 -2.65 -5.09
CA CYS A 151 -1.22 -1.85 -5.90
C CYS A 151 -0.82 -0.38 -5.92
N SER A 152 -0.47 0.19 -4.76
CA SER A 152 0.02 1.58 -4.67
C SER A 152 1.29 1.78 -5.46
N LEU A 153 2.22 0.82 -5.39
CA LEU A 153 3.45 0.85 -6.18
C LEU A 153 3.16 0.77 -7.68
N ALA A 154 2.28 -0.15 -8.10
CA ALA A 154 1.91 -0.31 -9.50
C ALA A 154 1.27 0.95 -10.08
N PHE A 155 0.41 1.64 -9.31
CA PHE A 155 -0.16 2.91 -9.72
C PHE A 155 0.87 4.05 -9.72
N GLY A 156 1.68 4.16 -8.67
CA GLY A 156 2.67 5.23 -8.53
C GLY A 156 3.79 5.16 -9.57
N CYS A 157 4.27 3.95 -9.86
CA CYS A 157 5.30 3.70 -10.86
C CYS A 157 4.72 3.41 -12.26
N ARG A 158 3.40 3.43 -12.43
CA ARG A 158 2.70 3.17 -13.71
C ARG A 158 3.11 1.85 -14.37
N PHE A 159 3.10 0.76 -13.60
CA PHE A 159 3.40 -0.57 -14.14
C PHE A 159 2.52 -0.89 -15.35
N GLY A 160 3.14 -1.40 -16.42
CA GLY A 160 2.46 -1.78 -17.66
C GLY A 160 2.14 -0.62 -18.60
N TYR A 161 2.49 0.62 -18.25
CA TYR A 161 2.60 1.71 -19.21
C TYR A 161 4.03 1.73 -19.76
N GLU A 162 4.20 2.07 -21.03
CA GLU A 162 5.52 2.37 -21.55
C GLU A 162 6.17 3.42 -20.64
N PRO A 163 7.39 3.18 -20.12
CA PRO A 163 8.11 4.22 -19.39
C PRO A 163 8.08 5.45 -20.28
N PRO A 164 7.83 6.66 -19.73
CA PRO A 164 8.05 7.85 -20.52
C PRO A 164 9.44 7.70 -21.12
N GLU A 165 9.53 7.74 -22.45
CA GLU A 165 10.83 7.92 -23.08
C GLU A 165 11.45 9.09 -22.33
N CYS A 166 12.67 8.93 -21.81
CA CYS A 166 13.46 10.07 -21.35
C CYS A 166 13.85 10.89 -22.58
N ASN A 167 12.85 11.39 -23.30
CA ASN A 167 12.97 12.51 -24.18
C ASN A 167 13.33 13.62 -23.21
N GLY A 168 14.55 14.14 -23.30
CA GLY A 168 14.99 15.31 -22.55
C GLY A 168 14.22 16.57 -22.94
N GLU A 169 12.93 16.43 -23.25
CA GLU A 169 11.98 17.50 -23.43
C GLU A 169 11.74 18.12 -22.06
N GLU A 170 12.50 19.18 -21.86
CA GLU A 170 12.43 20.21 -20.84
C GLU A 170 11.02 20.35 -20.24
N ASP A 171 10.79 19.68 -19.10
CA ASP A 171 9.75 20.08 -18.17
C ASP A 171 9.97 21.57 -17.85
N GLY A 172 8.97 22.38 -18.20
CA GLY A 172 9.17 23.78 -18.59
C GLY A 172 9.96 24.67 -17.63
N GLU A 173 10.68 25.63 -18.21
CA GLU A 173 11.31 26.82 -17.63
C GLU A 173 11.37 26.88 -16.08
N TYR A 174 12.06 25.92 -15.47
CA TYR A 174 12.50 26.06 -14.10
C TYR A 174 13.79 26.86 -14.15
N GLU A 175 13.84 28.02 -13.49
CA GLU A 175 15.13 28.67 -13.21
C GLU A 175 15.98 27.70 -12.37
N GLU A 176 16.93 27.03 -13.03
CA GLU A 176 17.94 26.23 -12.37
C GLU A 176 18.79 27.17 -11.52
N ILE A 177 18.83 26.93 -10.20
CA ILE A 177 19.69 27.74 -9.34
C ILE A 177 20.91 26.90 -8.96
N GLU A 178 22.09 27.44 -9.25
CA GLU A 178 23.37 26.89 -8.80
C GLU A 178 23.53 27.10 -7.30
N ILE A 179 23.87 26.03 -6.59
CA ILE A 179 24.13 26.07 -5.15
C ILE A 179 25.45 25.38 -4.88
N GLU A 180 26.30 26.07 -4.13
CA GLU A 180 27.53 25.53 -3.57
C GLU A 180 27.21 24.74 -2.31
N GLU A 181 27.45 23.43 -2.31
CA GLU A 181 27.40 22.63 -1.07
C GLU A 181 28.77 22.62 -0.38
N LEU A 182 28.80 23.07 0.87
CA LEU A 182 29.94 22.92 1.77
C LEU A 182 29.98 21.49 2.31
N ARG A 183 31.05 20.75 2.01
CA ARG A 183 31.38 19.51 2.74
C ARG A 183 32.46 19.79 3.76
N PHE A 184 32.23 19.35 4.99
CA PHE A 184 33.24 19.33 6.04
C PHE A 184 34.05 18.04 5.90
N ASP A 185 35.27 18.14 5.37
CA ASP A 185 36.25 17.08 5.50
C ASP A 185 36.77 17.12 6.96
N GLY A 186 37.06 15.96 7.55
CA GLY A 186 37.38 15.79 8.98
C GLY A 186 38.63 16.52 9.52
N ASP A 187 39.23 17.41 8.73
CA ASP A 187 40.40 18.24 9.05
C ASP A 187 40.03 19.73 9.22
N GLY A 188 38.74 20.07 9.37
CA GLY A 188 38.30 21.46 9.64
C GLY A 188 38.53 22.45 8.49
N SER A 189 39.07 22.01 7.35
CA SER A 189 39.20 22.83 6.14
C SER A 189 37.99 22.64 5.22
N SER A 190 37.20 23.69 5.05
CA SER A 190 36.07 23.74 4.13
C SER A 190 36.56 23.81 2.68
N THR A 191 36.50 22.71 1.93
CA THR A 191 36.79 22.72 0.49
C THR A 191 35.51 22.54 -0.31
N ILE A 192 35.11 23.59 -1.05
CA ILE A 192 33.97 23.60 -1.97
C ILE A 192 34.30 22.65 -3.13
N LYS A 193 33.52 21.57 -3.33
CA LYS A 193 33.82 20.57 -4.37
C LYS A 193 32.66 20.21 -5.31
N LYS A 194 31.43 20.71 -5.14
CA LYS A 194 30.34 20.37 -6.07
C LYS A 194 29.28 21.45 -6.19
N ILE A 195 29.14 22.00 -7.40
CA ILE A 195 27.98 22.81 -7.81
C ILE A 195 26.89 21.82 -8.22
N VAL A 196 25.74 21.87 -7.55
CA VAL A 196 24.59 21.01 -7.89
C VAL A 196 23.44 21.90 -8.35
N LYS A 197 22.98 21.69 -9.59
CA LYS A 197 21.80 22.34 -10.13
C LYS A 197 20.55 21.79 -9.44
N ARG A 198 19.74 22.68 -8.87
CA ARG A 198 18.54 22.32 -8.09
C ARG A 198 17.37 23.23 -8.46
N SER A 199 16.16 22.67 -8.48
CA SER A 199 14.94 23.47 -8.66
C SER A 199 14.71 24.39 -7.45
N PRO A 200 14.10 25.58 -7.61
CA PRO A 200 13.84 26.51 -6.50
C PRO A 200 13.04 25.87 -5.35
N ALA A 201 12.10 24.98 -5.67
CA ALA A 201 11.33 24.22 -4.68
C ALA A 201 12.21 23.27 -3.85
N SER A 202 13.17 22.59 -4.47
CA SER A 202 14.08 21.69 -3.75
C SER A 202 15.00 22.45 -2.79
N ARG A 203 15.34 23.71 -3.09
CA ARG A 203 16.10 24.58 -2.17
C ARG A 203 15.35 24.88 -0.89
N LEU A 204 14.09 25.27 -1.02
CA LEU A 204 13.24 25.60 0.12
C LEU A 204 13.07 24.41 1.05
N ILE A 205 12.96 23.19 0.50
CA ILE A 205 12.89 21.95 1.28
C ILE A 205 14.19 21.72 2.04
N VAL A 206 15.34 21.83 1.38
CA VAL A 206 16.66 21.63 2.00
C VAL A 206 16.92 22.64 3.12
N GLU A 207 16.59 23.91 2.89
CA GLU A 207 16.73 24.95 3.90
C GLU A 207 15.82 24.69 5.10
N ARG A 208 14.57 24.25 4.86
CA ARG A 208 13.66 23.89 5.96
C ARG A 208 14.17 22.68 6.75
N CYS A 209 14.75 21.67 6.09
CA CYS A 209 15.38 20.54 6.79
C CYS A 209 16.51 21.00 7.71
N ARG A 210 17.38 21.88 7.23
CA ARG A 210 18.48 22.45 8.04
C ARG A 210 17.96 23.24 9.25
N GLN A 211 16.88 24.00 9.08
CA GLN A 211 16.25 24.71 10.21
C GLN A 211 15.67 23.74 11.24
N LEU A 212 15.02 22.65 10.80
CA LEU A 212 14.46 21.64 11.71
C LEU A 212 15.55 20.92 12.53
N GLU A 213 16.73 20.71 11.95
CA GLU A 213 17.90 20.18 12.67
C GLU A 213 18.41 21.15 13.74
N GLN A 214 18.36 22.46 13.49
CA GLN A 214 18.77 23.50 14.44
C GLN A 214 17.74 23.75 15.55
N GLU A 215 16.45 23.57 15.25
CA GLU A 215 15.35 23.79 16.20
C GLU A 215 15.29 22.73 17.32
N ASP A 216 16.18 21.71 17.31
CA ASP A 216 16.09 20.50 18.14
C ASP A 216 14.63 20.03 18.18
N ALA A 217 14.06 19.83 16.99
CA ALA A 217 12.69 19.37 16.80
C ALA A 217 12.56 17.93 17.31
N ASN A 218 12.58 17.79 18.64
CA ASN A 218 12.42 16.54 19.36
C ASN A 218 11.03 15.99 19.05
N LEU A 219 10.97 14.69 18.77
CA LEU A 219 9.77 13.90 18.59
C LEU A 219 8.64 14.29 19.57
N ALA A 220 8.95 14.63 20.83
CA ALA A 220 7.98 15.09 21.81
C ALA A 220 7.23 16.39 21.41
N LYS A 221 7.93 17.41 20.87
CA LYS A 221 7.29 18.65 20.39
C LYS A 221 6.39 18.38 19.18
N ILE A 222 6.82 17.49 18.29
CA ILE A 222 6.07 17.07 17.09
C ILE A 222 4.83 16.24 17.48
N MET A 223 4.94 15.35 18.48
CA MET A 223 3.80 14.57 18.97
C MET A 223 2.76 15.45 19.67
N ASN A 224 3.20 16.48 20.39
CA ASN A 224 2.30 17.45 21.01
C ASN A 224 1.54 18.27 19.96
N SER A 225 2.16 18.67 18.84
CA SER A 225 1.47 19.38 17.77
C SER A 225 0.42 18.51 17.08
N PHE A 226 0.70 17.20 16.88
CA PHE A 226 -0.28 16.26 16.33
C PHE A 226 -1.49 16.07 17.27
N THR A 227 -1.25 16.00 18.58
CA THR A 227 -2.31 15.87 19.60
C THR A 227 -3.17 17.13 19.66
N MET A 228 -2.56 18.32 19.56
CA MET A 228 -3.29 19.59 19.56
C MET A 228 -4.10 19.79 18.25
N ALA A 229 -3.55 19.42 17.10
CA ALA A 229 -4.25 19.50 15.81
C ALA A 229 -5.48 18.56 15.75
N THR A 230 -5.35 17.35 16.26
CA THR A 230 -6.47 16.40 16.35
C THR A 230 -7.55 16.87 17.34
N ALA A 231 -7.16 17.42 18.49
CA ALA A 231 -8.11 18.01 19.46
C ALA A 231 -8.89 19.20 18.90
N ALA A 232 -8.24 20.10 18.14
CA ALA A 232 -8.89 21.23 17.50
C ALA A 232 -9.94 20.79 16.44
N SER A 233 -9.65 19.72 15.69
CA SER A 233 -10.58 19.16 14.70
C SER A 233 -11.82 18.48 15.33
N GLY A 234 -11.71 17.98 16.56
CA GLY A 234 -12.82 17.35 17.31
C GLY A 234 -13.76 18.37 17.97
N ALA A 235 -13.28 19.57 18.31
CA ALA A 235 -14.07 20.59 18.98
C ALA A 235 -15.11 21.29 18.08
N GLY A 236 -14.96 21.20 16.75
CA GLY A 236 -15.83 21.86 15.78
C GLY A 236 -17.18 21.18 15.49
N LYS A 237 -17.44 19.95 15.98
CA LYS A 237 -18.61 19.14 15.59
C LYS A 237 -19.72 18.97 16.64
N ARG A 238 -19.72 19.73 17.73
CA ARG A 238 -20.77 19.64 18.78
C ARG A 238 -21.42 20.98 19.10
N LYS A 239 -22.16 21.58 18.16
CA LYS A 239 -23.26 22.54 18.46
C LYS A 239 -24.38 22.46 17.42
N HIS A 240 -25.14 21.36 17.39
CA HIS A 240 -26.52 21.43 16.88
C HIS A 240 -27.40 21.97 18.00
N LYS A 241 -27.66 23.28 17.94
CA LYS A 241 -28.61 23.97 18.80
C LYS A 241 -30.01 23.63 18.29
N TYR A 242 -30.77 22.82 19.04
CA TYR A 242 -32.21 22.66 18.83
C TYR A 242 -32.85 24.05 19.00
N HIS A 243 -33.44 24.59 17.94
CA HIS A 243 -34.30 25.77 18.02
C HIS A 243 -35.75 25.28 17.99
N ASN A 244 -36.36 25.31 19.17
CA ASN A 244 -37.78 25.08 19.37
C ASN A 244 -38.49 26.39 18.97
N ASN A 245 -39.31 26.37 17.92
CA ASN A 245 -40.04 27.56 17.48
C ASN A 245 -41.54 27.35 17.69
N ASN A 246 -41.99 27.78 18.87
CA ASN A 246 -43.39 28.04 19.15
C ASN A 246 -43.74 29.46 18.67
N ASN A 247 -44.91 29.55 18.04
CA ASN A 247 -45.86 30.67 18.04
C ASN A 247 -46.23 31.35 16.71
N ASN A 248 -47.56 31.45 16.59
CA ASN A 248 -48.38 32.51 16.00
C ASN A 248 -48.73 32.42 14.51
N LYS A 249 -49.87 31.77 14.25
CA LYS A 249 -50.86 32.24 13.27
C LYS A 249 -52.14 32.63 14.00
N SER A 250 -52.37 33.93 14.12
CA SER A 250 -53.68 34.53 14.36
C SER A 250 -53.84 35.74 13.45
N SER A 251 -55.10 36.02 13.11
CA SER A 251 -55.70 37.04 12.21
C SER A 251 -56.00 36.52 10.78
N SER A 252 -57.24 36.11 10.46
CA SER A 252 -58.51 36.88 10.26
C SER A 252 -58.43 37.75 9.00
N THR A 253 -59.36 37.87 8.05
CA THR A 253 -60.80 37.57 7.91
C THR A 253 -61.15 38.04 6.47
N THR A 254 -62.15 37.47 5.79
CA THR A 254 -63.33 38.20 5.22
C THR A 254 -64.09 37.39 4.17
N SER A 255 -65.42 37.46 4.31
CA SER A 255 -66.53 37.11 3.40
C SER A 255 -66.87 35.63 3.23
#